data_AF-A0A6P5S6H2-F1
#
_entry.id   AF-A0A6P5S6H2-F1
#
_cell.length_a   1.000
_cell.length_b   1.000
_cell.length_c   1.000
_cell.angle_alpha   90.00
_cell.angle_beta   90.00
_cell.angle_gamma   90.00
#
_symmetry.space_group_name_H-M   'P 1'
#
loop_
_entity.id
_entity.type
_entity.pdbx_description
1 polymer ?
#
loop_
_entity_poly.entity_id
_entity_poly.type
_entity_poly.pdbx_seq_one_letter_code
_entity_poly.pdbx_strand_id
1 'polypeptide(L)'
;MKLMMKLFGSGFNSSECKETVETVAVKARFLQKKKQDEVAKMKSDIASRLRASEDPITGPAHVLIKRVIREQNVSVAYEFIEAFCDLVVDRLSTIKEVRECPENLKEGISSLVFAAKKCSNEIPELVTLRNIFRKKYGKTFVSAATNIRPNCGVDTTMMKKLADTNPQGDEKMKIVQEIADKYGIHGSMGRDCRKQLQCFGQSNIEDHKRLSYQLS
;
A
#
# COMPACT_ATOMS: atom_id res chain seq x y z
N MET A 1 21.03 -36.07 -31.71
CA MET A 1 20.55 -35.73 -30.35
C MET A 1 19.73 -34.43 -30.37
N LYS A 2 18.52 -34.47 -30.93
CA LYS A 2 17.56 -33.36 -31.01
C LYS A 2 16.18 -33.90 -30.62
N LEU A 3 16.01 -34.30 -29.37
CA LEU A 3 14.72 -34.79 -28.89
C LEU A 3 14.73 -34.79 -27.37
N MET A 4 14.20 -33.71 -26.75
CA MET A 4 13.63 -33.66 -25.37
C MET A 4 13.42 -32.24 -24.78
N MET A 5 13.24 -31.18 -25.59
CA MET A 5 12.91 -29.83 -25.06
C MET A 5 11.58 -29.26 -25.58
N LYS A 6 10.57 -30.10 -25.81
CA LYS A 6 9.24 -29.66 -26.31
C LYS A 6 8.04 -30.25 -25.58
N LEU A 7 8.13 -30.48 -24.26
CA LEU A 7 7.00 -31.03 -23.48
C LEU A 7 6.44 -30.14 -22.36
N PHE A 8 6.90 -28.88 -22.21
CA PHE A 8 6.24 -27.91 -21.31
C PHE A 8 6.23 -26.52 -21.94
N GLY A 9 5.38 -26.33 -22.95
CA GLY A 9 5.31 -25.10 -23.74
C GLY A 9 3.93 -24.44 -23.70
N SER A 10 3.46 -24.00 -22.53
CA SER A 10 2.67 -22.76 -22.50
C SER A 10 3.63 -21.64 -22.11
N GLY A 11 4.37 -21.12 -23.09
CA GLY A 11 5.42 -20.13 -22.88
C GLY A 11 4.88 -18.87 -22.19
N PHE A 12 5.73 -18.20 -21.43
CA PHE A 12 5.46 -16.85 -20.95
C PHE A 12 5.22 -15.92 -22.14
N ASN A 13 4.02 -15.34 -22.21
CA ASN A 13 3.67 -14.38 -23.25
C ASN A 13 4.12 -12.97 -22.84
N SER A 14 5.24 -12.55 -23.40
CA SER A 14 5.86 -11.26 -23.06
C SER A 14 5.02 -10.06 -23.49
N SER A 15 4.29 -10.14 -24.61
CA SER A 15 3.45 -9.01 -25.07
C SER A 15 2.22 -8.88 -24.19
N GLU A 16 1.52 -9.99 -23.91
CA GLU A 16 0.38 -10.02 -22.98
C GLU A 16 0.79 -9.54 -21.58
N CYS A 17 1.96 -9.94 -21.08
CA CYS A 17 2.47 -9.44 -19.81
C CYS A 17 2.69 -7.93 -19.84
N LYS A 18 3.33 -7.41 -20.90
CA LYS A 18 3.61 -5.98 -21.03
C LYS A 18 2.32 -5.17 -21.04
N GLU A 19 1.39 -5.51 -21.93
CA GLU A 19 0.10 -4.83 -22.06
C GLU A 19 -0.70 -4.85 -20.74
N THR A 20 -0.71 -6.00 -20.06
CA THR A 20 -1.39 -6.14 -18.76
C THR A 20 -0.74 -5.25 -17.69
N VAL A 21 0.59 -5.25 -17.61
CA VAL A 21 1.34 -4.46 -16.62
C VAL A 21 1.17 -2.96 -16.85
N GLU A 22 1.26 -2.49 -18.09
CA GLU A 22 1.04 -1.08 -18.46
C GLU A 22 -0.39 -0.65 -18.11
N THR A 23 -1.38 -1.50 -18.36
CA THR A 23 -2.77 -1.25 -17.96
C THR A 23 -2.93 -1.14 -16.45
N VAL A 24 -2.30 -2.04 -15.69
CA VAL A 24 -2.30 -1.99 -14.21
C VAL A 24 -1.65 -0.70 -13.71
N ALA A 25 -0.50 -0.30 -14.26
CA ALA A 25 0.20 0.91 -13.86
C ALA A 25 -0.66 2.16 -14.04
N VAL A 26 -1.29 2.32 -15.21
CA VAL A 26 -2.18 3.46 -15.51
C VAL A 26 -3.37 3.51 -14.54
N LYS A 27 -4.00 2.36 -14.26
CA LYS A 27 -5.13 2.29 -13.32
C LYS A 27 -4.69 2.58 -11.88
N ALA A 28 -3.54 2.05 -11.45
CA ALA A 28 -2.99 2.29 -10.13
C ALA A 28 -2.73 3.79 -9.93
N ARG A 29 -2.07 4.46 -10.88
CA ARG A 29 -1.84 5.92 -10.86
C ARG A 29 -3.14 6.71 -10.75
N PHE A 30 -4.15 6.37 -11.55
CA PHE A 30 -5.45 7.04 -11.50
C PHE A 30 -6.14 6.84 -10.13
N LEU A 31 -6.17 5.60 -9.63
CA LEU A 31 -6.81 5.27 -8.35
C LEU A 31 -6.07 5.90 -7.17
N GLN A 32 -4.74 5.95 -7.21
CA GLN A 32 -3.92 6.65 -6.23
C GLN A 32 -4.38 8.11 -6.11
N LYS A 33 -4.48 8.82 -7.25
CA LYS A 33 -4.90 10.23 -7.29
C LYS A 33 -6.33 10.41 -6.78
N LYS A 34 -7.25 9.55 -7.22
CA LYS A 34 -8.64 9.53 -6.73
C LYS A 34 -8.70 9.39 -5.20
N LYS A 35 -7.91 8.48 -4.61
CA LYS A 35 -7.85 8.29 -3.15
C LYS A 35 -7.27 9.49 -2.43
N GLN A 36 -6.26 10.15 -2.98
CA GLN A 36 -5.71 11.38 -2.40
C GLN A 36 -6.74 12.50 -2.35
N ASP A 37 -7.53 12.66 -3.41
CA ASP A 37 -8.58 13.68 -3.49
C ASP A 37 -9.74 13.38 -2.52
N GLU A 38 -10.15 12.11 -2.40
CA GLU A 38 -11.11 11.65 -1.38
C GLU A 38 -10.61 11.92 0.05
N VAL A 39 -9.34 11.61 0.33
CA VAL A 39 -8.69 11.89 1.62
C VAL A 39 -8.66 13.39 1.91
N ALA A 40 -8.32 14.23 0.93
CA ALA A 40 -8.30 15.68 1.12
C ALA A 40 -9.68 16.23 1.50
N LYS A 41 -10.74 15.74 0.84
CA LYS A 41 -12.12 16.11 1.17
C LYS A 41 -12.52 15.67 2.58
N MET A 42 -12.20 14.43 2.96
CA MET A 42 -12.49 13.94 4.31
C MET A 42 -11.71 14.70 5.39
N LYS A 43 -10.44 15.02 5.16
CA LYS A 43 -9.64 15.84 6.10
C LYS A 43 -10.27 17.22 6.31
N SER A 44 -10.87 17.81 5.26
CA SER A 44 -11.60 19.07 5.38
C SER A 44 -12.90 18.95 6.19
N ASP A 45 -13.67 17.87 6.01
CA ASP A 45 -14.88 17.60 6.80
C ASP A 45 -14.54 17.39 8.27
N ILE A 46 -13.51 16.57 8.55
CA ILE A 46 -13.00 16.36 9.91
C ILE A 46 -12.57 17.70 10.53
N ALA A 47 -11.89 18.59 9.80
CA ALA A 47 -11.51 19.90 10.32
C ALA A 47 -12.73 20.72 10.77
N SER A 48 -13.82 20.72 10.01
CA SER A 48 -15.06 21.41 10.37
C SER A 48 -15.71 20.80 11.64
N ARG A 49 -15.68 19.49 11.76
CA ARG A 49 -16.18 18.77 12.95
C ARG A 49 -15.38 19.06 14.21
N LEU A 50 -14.05 19.08 14.09
CA LEU A 50 -13.16 19.39 15.19
C LEU A 50 -13.31 20.85 15.66
N ARG A 51 -13.59 21.80 14.75
CA ARG A 51 -13.97 23.19 15.12
C ARG A 51 -15.29 23.25 15.89
N ALA A 52 -16.24 22.37 15.56
CA ALA A 52 -17.48 22.22 16.30
C ALA A 52 -17.30 21.47 17.64
N SER A 53 -16.06 21.26 18.09
CA SER A 53 -15.70 20.53 19.30
C SER A 53 -16.18 19.08 19.34
N GLU A 54 -16.38 18.45 18.17
CA GLU A 54 -16.62 17.01 18.07
C GLU A 54 -15.36 16.25 18.52
N ASP A 55 -15.55 15.15 19.27
CA ASP A 55 -14.45 14.33 19.78
C ASP A 55 -13.81 13.51 18.63
N PRO A 56 -12.48 13.55 18.42
CA PRO A 56 -11.81 12.68 17.43
C PRO A 56 -11.73 11.20 17.83
N ILE A 57 -11.95 10.87 19.11
CA ILE A 57 -11.83 9.52 19.66
C ILE A 57 -13.17 8.79 19.64
N THR A 58 -14.28 9.52 19.78
CA THR A 58 -15.63 8.95 19.80
C THR A 58 -16.53 9.61 18.76
N GLY A 59 -17.54 8.89 18.25
CA GLY A 59 -18.52 9.47 17.31
C GLY A 59 -18.11 9.55 15.83
N PRO A 60 -18.82 10.36 15.02
CA PRO A 60 -18.64 10.41 13.56
C PRO A 60 -17.24 10.82 13.07
N ALA A 61 -16.59 11.80 13.71
CA ALA A 61 -15.23 12.23 13.38
C ALA A 61 -14.23 11.07 13.50
N HIS A 62 -14.39 10.23 14.54
CA HIS A 62 -13.58 9.02 14.71
C HIS A 62 -13.69 8.06 13.52
N VAL A 63 -14.93 7.82 13.04
CA VAL A 63 -15.19 6.94 11.90
C VAL A 63 -14.52 7.48 10.64
N LEU A 64 -14.61 8.79 10.41
CA LEU A 64 -13.95 9.45 9.27
C LEU A 64 -12.43 9.40 9.37
N ILE A 65 -11.83 9.59 10.56
CA ILE A 65 -10.38 9.48 10.78
C ILE A 65 -9.91 8.06 10.42
N LYS A 66 -10.60 7.02 10.91
CA LYS A 66 -10.29 5.63 10.57
C LYS A 66 -10.36 5.39 9.06
N ARG A 67 -11.34 6.01 8.38
CA ARG A 67 -11.46 5.92 6.92
C ARG A 67 -10.29 6.62 6.23
N VAL A 68 -9.92 7.83 6.64
CA VAL A 68 -8.75 8.55 6.11
C VAL A 68 -7.49 7.69 6.16
N ILE A 69 -7.21 7.03 7.29
CA ILE A 69 -6.02 6.17 7.43
C ILE A 69 -6.06 5.01 6.43
N ARG A 70 -7.20 4.33 6.31
CA ARG A 70 -7.36 3.21 5.37
C ARG A 70 -7.18 3.65 3.92
N GLU A 71 -7.83 4.75 3.53
CA GLU A 71 -7.76 5.26 2.16
C GLU A 71 -6.35 5.78 1.82
N GLN A 72 -5.65 6.38 2.79
CA GLN A 72 -4.28 6.82 2.62
C GLN A 72 -3.31 5.64 2.52
N ASN A 73 -3.53 4.56 3.29
CA ASN A 73 -2.76 3.33 3.15
C ASN A 73 -2.98 2.65 1.78
N VAL A 74 -4.22 2.62 1.28
CA VAL A 74 -4.53 2.10 -0.06
C VAL A 74 -3.90 2.98 -1.15
N SER A 75 -3.92 4.30 -0.99
CA SER A 75 -3.25 5.23 -1.92
C SER A 75 -1.74 4.94 -2.02
N VAL A 76 -1.06 4.76 -0.87
CA VAL A 76 0.36 4.36 -0.85
C VAL A 76 0.55 3.00 -1.52
N ALA A 77 -0.34 2.02 -1.29
CA ALA A 77 -0.23 0.72 -1.95
C ALA A 77 -0.34 0.81 -3.48
N TYR A 78 -1.14 1.73 -4.02
CA TYR A 78 -1.19 1.97 -5.47
C TYR A 78 0.11 2.56 -6.02
N GLU A 79 0.81 3.40 -5.26
CA GLU A 79 2.15 3.90 -5.61
C GLU A 79 3.16 2.75 -5.75
N PHE A 80 3.16 1.81 -4.80
CA PHE A 80 3.99 0.61 -4.88
C PHE A 80 3.62 -0.28 -6.08
N ILE A 81 2.33 -0.46 -6.36
CA ILE A 81 1.86 -1.24 -7.53
C ILE A 81 2.41 -0.62 -8.81
N GLU A 82 2.28 0.70 -8.96
CA GLU A 82 2.80 1.43 -10.13
C GLU A 82 4.32 1.26 -10.28
N ALA A 83 5.09 1.51 -9.21
CA ALA A 83 6.54 1.38 -9.24
C ALA A 83 7.01 -0.05 -9.58
N PHE A 84 6.32 -1.07 -9.06
CA PHE A 84 6.63 -2.46 -9.39
C PHE A 84 6.20 -2.85 -10.81
N CYS A 85 5.14 -2.24 -11.34
CA CYS A 85 4.78 -2.41 -12.75
C CYS A 85 5.90 -1.85 -13.66
N ASP A 86 6.41 -0.65 -13.38
CA ASP A 86 7.51 -0.06 -14.13
C ASP A 86 8.77 -0.95 -14.09
N LEU A 87 9.12 -1.48 -12.90
CA LEU A 87 10.21 -2.45 -12.76
C LEU A 87 10.03 -3.70 -13.65
N VAL A 88 8.80 -4.22 -13.76
CA VAL A 88 8.50 -5.39 -14.59
C VAL A 88 8.63 -5.07 -16.07
N VAL A 89 8.18 -3.89 -16.51
CA VAL A 89 8.34 -3.44 -17.91
C VAL A 89 9.83 -3.30 -18.25
N ASP A 90 10.60 -2.64 -17.38
CA ASP A 90 12.03 -2.39 -17.54
C ASP A 90 12.89 -3.67 -17.54
N ARG A 91 12.36 -4.76 -17.01
CA ARG A 91 13.07 -6.04 -16.85
C ARG A 91 12.38 -7.19 -17.59
N LEU A 92 11.50 -6.86 -18.53
CA LEU A 92 10.69 -7.83 -19.27
C LEU A 92 11.56 -8.84 -20.06
N SER A 93 12.68 -8.40 -20.62
CA SER A 93 13.65 -9.28 -21.31
C SER A 93 14.23 -10.33 -20.37
N THR A 94 14.72 -9.92 -19.20
CA THR A 94 15.24 -10.82 -18.16
C THR A 94 14.15 -11.78 -17.66
N ILE A 95 12.94 -11.28 -17.42
CA ILE A 95 11.79 -12.09 -17.00
C ILE A 95 11.46 -13.14 -18.08
N LYS A 96 11.60 -12.81 -19.36
CA LYS A 96 11.35 -13.77 -20.46
C LYS A 96 12.39 -14.89 -20.47
N GLU A 97 13.66 -14.57 -20.30
CA GLU A 97 14.79 -15.51 -20.43
C GLU A 97 14.98 -16.42 -19.22
N VAL A 98 14.93 -15.86 -18.00
CA VAL A 98 15.25 -16.60 -16.78
C VAL A 98 14.05 -17.44 -16.35
N ARG A 99 14.27 -18.71 -16.00
CA ARG A 99 13.19 -19.63 -15.60
C ARG A 99 12.68 -19.34 -14.19
N GLU A 100 13.58 -19.07 -13.25
CA GLU A 100 13.25 -18.72 -11.87
C GLU A 100 13.13 -17.21 -11.69
N CYS A 101 12.42 -16.77 -10.66
CA CYS A 101 12.27 -15.34 -10.39
C CYS A 101 13.60 -14.77 -9.87
N PRO A 102 14.23 -13.81 -10.58
CA PRO A 102 15.49 -13.21 -10.12
C PRO A 102 15.31 -12.51 -8.77
N GLU A 103 16.30 -12.60 -7.88
CA GLU A 103 16.16 -12.09 -6.50
C GLU A 103 15.88 -10.57 -6.47
N ASN A 104 16.49 -9.81 -7.38
CA ASN A 104 16.27 -8.36 -7.50
C ASN A 104 14.88 -7.97 -8.09
N LEU A 105 14.12 -8.93 -8.63
CA LEU A 105 12.75 -8.70 -9.15
C LEU A 105 11.69 -9.36 -8.29
N LYS A 106 12.11 -10.27 -7.40
CA LYS A 106 11.23 -11.07 -6.55
C LYS A 106 10.34 -10.19 -5.69
N GLU A 107 10.89 -9.12 -5.13
CA GLU A 107 10.11 -8.17 -4.33
C GLU A 107 8.91 -7.60 -5.08
N GLY A 108 9.16 -7.00 -6.25
CA GLY A 108 8.09 -6.40 -7.05
C GLY A 108 7.10 -7.41 -7.62
N ILE A 109 7.58 -8.53 -8.15
CA ILE A 109 6.71 -9.55 -8.76
C ILE A 109 5.83 -10.21 -7.69
N SER A 110 6.38 -10.59 -6.54
CA SER A 110 5.60 -11.13 -5.42
C SER A 110 4.61 -10.11 -4.89
N SER A 111 4.98 -8.83 -4.82
CA SER A 111 4.11 -7.75 -4.38
C SER A 111 2.91 -7.52 -5.31
N LEU A 112 3.12 -7.56 -6.62
CA LEU A 112 2.03 -7.51 -7.62
C LEU A 112 1.10 -8.73 -7.52
N VAL A 113 1.66 -9.92 -7.28
CA VAL A 113 0.87 -11.13 -7.02
C VAL A 113 0.02 -11.00 -5.76
N PHE A 114 0.59 -10.46 -4.68
CA PHE A 114 -0.13 -10.19 -3.43
C PHE A 114 -1.24 -9.15 -3.64
N ALA A 115 -0.95 -8.07 -4.37
CA ALA A 115 -1.91 -7.03 -4.72
C ALA A 115 -3.13 -7.61 -5.45
N ALA A 116 -2.96 -8.62 -6.29
CA ALA A 116 -4.07 -9.28 -6.99
C ALA A 116 -5.12 -9.91 -6.05
N LYS A 117 -4.76 -10.24 -4.80
CA LYS A 117 -5.74 -10.71 -3.79
C LYS A 117 -6.46 -9.55 -3.11
N LYS A 118 -5.78 -8.42 -2.94
CA LYS A 118 -6.26 -7.28 -2.12
C LYS A 118 -6.97 -6.21 -2.93
N CYS A 119 -6.60 -6.04 -4.20
CA CYS A 119 -7.01 -4.92 -5.05
C CYS A 119 -7.79 -5.37 -6.30
N SER A 120 -8.17 -6.66 -6.43
CA SER A 120 -8.85 -7.19 -7.62
C SER A 120 -10.19 -6.54 -7.94
N ASN A 121 -10.86 -5.96 -6.94
CA ASN A 121 -12.15 -5.31 -7.15
C ASN A 121 -12.01 -4.00 -7.93
N GLU A 122 -10.91 -3.26 -7.72
CA GLU A 122 -10.64 -1.99 -8.39
C GLU A 122 -9.74 -2.16 -9.63
N ILE A 123 -8.84 -3.14 -9.60
CA ILE A 123 -7.91 -3.45 -10.69
C ILE A 123 -7.97 -4.96 -11.00
N PRO A 124 -8.99 -5.41 -11.77
CA PRO A 124 -9.14 -6.83 -12.10
C PRO A 124 -7.97 -7.39 -12.93
N GLU A 125 -7.25 -6.55 -13.68
CA GLU A 125 -6.07 -6.95 -14.46
C GLU A 125 -4.93 -7.52 -13.61
N LEU A 126 -4.87 -7.19 -12.31
CA LEU A 126 -3.93 -7.83 -11.39
C LEU A 126 -4.16 -9.34 -11.30
N VAL A 127 -5.40 -9.82 -11.46
CA VAL A 127 -5.71 -11.26 -11.49
C VAL A 127 -5.12 -11.92 -12.74
N THR A 128 -5.21 -11.23 -13.88
CA THR A 128 -4.56 -11.65 -15.13
C THR A 128 -3.05 -11.70 -14.97
N LEU A 129 -2.46 -10.65 -14.41
CA LEU A 129 -1.02 -10.56 -14.15
C LEU A 129 -0.52 -11.68 -13.22
N ARG A 130 -1.26 -11.96 -12.14
CA ARG A 130 -0.98 -13.11 -11.26
C ARG A 130 -1.03 -14.43 -12.03
N ASN A 131 -1.98 -14.61 -12.94
CA ASN A 131 -2.08 -15.83 -13.75
C ASN A 131 -0.91 -15.97 -14.74
N ILE A 132 -0.42 -14.87 -15.30
CA ILE A 132 0.80 -14.83 -16.13
C ILE A 132 2.00 -15.28 -15.29
N PHE A 133 2.20 -14.70 -14.11
CA PHE A 133 3.30 -15.12 -13.22
C PHE A 133 3.14 -16.55 -12.68
N ARG A 134 1.91 -17.04 -12.51
CA ARG A 134 1.64 -18.45 -12.19
C ARG A 134 2.13 -19.39 -13.30
N LYS A 135 1.91 -19.03 -14.57
CA LYS A 135 2.41 -19.80 -15.72
C LYS A 135 3.93 -19.73 -15.80
N LYS A 136 4.53 -18.56 -15.50
CA LYS A 136 5.98 -18.33 -15.58
C LYS A 136 6.78 -19.01 -14.45
N TYR A 137 6.40 -18.77 -13.18
CA TYR A 137 7.16 -19.16 -11.99
C TYR A 137 6.49 -20.28 -11.16
N GLY A 138 5.30 -20.70 -11.56
CA GLY A 138 4.60 -21.83 -10.94
C GLY A 138 3.63 -21.44 -9.81
N LYS A 139 2.81 -22.42 -9.44
CA LYS A 139 1.75 -22.27 -8.42
C LYS A 139 2.31 -22.06 -7.01
N THR A 140 3.45 -22.65 -6.69
CA THR A 140 4.11 -22.54 -5.36
C THR A 140 4.55 -21.11 -5.10
N PHE A 141 5.22 -20.48 -6.07
CA PHE A 141 5.62 -19.07 -6.03
C PHE A 141 4.42 -18.16 -5.78
N VAL A 142 3.38 -18.27 -6.62
CA VAL A 142 2.18 -17.42 -6.49
C VAL A 142 1.44 -17.66 -5.17
N SER A 143 1.34 -18.91 -4.73
CA SER A 143 0.72 -19.26 -3.45
C SER A 143 1.49 -18.71 -2.25
N ALA A 144 2.83 -18.70 -2.31
CA ALA A 144 3.67 -18.13 -1.27
C ALA A 144 3.41 -16.63 -1.08
N ALA A 145 3.40 -15.87 -2.18
CA ALA A 145 3.12 -14.43 -2.16
C ALA A 145 1.66 -14.11 -1.78
N THR A 146 0.69 -14.81 -2.38
CA THR A 146 -0.75 -14.60 -2.13
C THR A 146 -1.15 -14.84 -0.67
N ASN A 147 -0.48 -15.79 -0.01
CA ASN A 147 -0.78 -16.21 1.35
C ASN A 147 0.25 -15.74 2.38
N ILE A 148 1.18 -14.85 2.00
CA ILE A 148 2.21 -14.31 2.89
C ILE A 148 2.94 -15.43 3.66
N ARG A 149 3.50 -16.40 2.92
CA ARG A 149 4.34 -17.44 3.54
C ARG A 149 5.70 -16.85 3.98
N PRO A 150 6.43 -17.50 4.90
CA PRO A 150 7.80 -17.12 5.20
C PRO A 150 8.65 -17.01 3.93
N ASN A 151 9.44 -15.95 3.81
CA ASN A 151 10.29 -15.66 2.64
C ASN A 151 9.52 -15.54 1.30
N CYS A 152 8.23 -15.16 1.34
CA CYS A 152 7.44 -14.95 0.12
C CYS A 152 7.94 -13.81 -0.77
N GLY A 153 8.79 -12.93 -0.23
CA GLY A 153 9.38 -11.81 -0.95
C GLY A 153 8.36 -10.72 -1.29
N VAL A 154 7.25 -10.58 -0.55
CA VAL A 154 6.36 -9.42 -0.70
C VAL A 154 6.96 -8.24 0.08
N ASP A 155 6.88 -7.03 -0.47
CA ASP A 155 7.32 -5.82 0.24
C ASP A 155 6.58 -5.67 1.58
N THR A 156 7.37 -5.48 2.64
CA THR A 156 6.85 -5.45 4.01
C THR A 156 5.99 -4.23 4.28
N THR A 157 6.25 -3.12 3.59
CA THR A 157 5.45 -1.89 3.74
C THR A 157 4.08 -2.10 3.12
N MET A 158 4.03 -2.62 1.89
CA MET A 158 2.80 -2.93 1.17
C MET A 158 1.93 -3.94 1.92
N MET A 159 2.54 -4.97 2.54
CA MET A 159 1.82 -5.92 3.41
C MET A 159 1.12 -5.20 4.57
N LYS A 160 1.84 -4.30 5.27
CA LYS A 160 1.27 -3.53 6.39
C LYS A 160 0.17 -2.59 5.92
N LYS A 161 0.35 -1.93 4.77
CA LYS A 161 -0.62 -0.97 4.22
C LYS A 161 -1.92 -1.62 3.74
N LEU A 162 -1.84 -2.81 3.15
CA LEU A 162 -3.02 -3.57 2.69
C LEU A 162 -3.55 -4.58 3.73
N ALA A 163 -3.01 -4.56 4.95
CA ALA A 163 -3.51 -5.38 6.04
C ALA A 163 -4.85 -4.84 6.54
N ASP A 164 -5.83 -5.74 6.74
CA ASP A 164 -7.15 -5.42 7.30
C ASP A 164 -7.03 -5.26 8.82
N THR A 165 -6.27 -4.27 9.25
CA THR A 165 -6.04 -3.96 10.66
C THR A 165 -6.82 -2.72 11.08
N ASN A 166 -7.24 -2.69 12.34
CA ASN A 166 -7.84 -1.49 12.90
C ASN A 166 -6.71 -0.49 13.23
N PRO A 167 -6.79 0.77 12.77
CA PRO A 167 -5.79 1.76 13.08
C PRO A 167 -5.62 1.94 14.58
N GLN A 168 -4.37 2.07 15.03
CA GLN A 168 -4.02 2.25 16.44
C GLN A 168 -4.33 3.68 16.91
N GLY A 169 -4.29 3.92 18.23
CA GLY A 169 -4.52 5.25 18.81
C GLY A 169 -3.58 6.31 18.24
N ASP A 170 -2.30 5.97 18.14
CA ASP A 170 -1.24 6.89 17.68
C ASP A 170 -1.41 7.30 16.22
N GLU A 171 -1.79 6.37 15.35
CA GLU A 171 -2.06 6.66 13.94
C GLU A 171 -3.23 7.64 13.78
N LYS A 172 -4.25 7.52 14.63
CA LYS A 172 -5.39 8.45 14.65
C LYS A 172 -4.96 9.82 15.13
N MET A 173 -4.20 9.89 16.23
CA MET A 173 -3.73 11.16 16.77
C MET A 173 -2.79 11.87 15.80
N LYS A 174 -1.98 11.14 15.04
CA LYS A 174 -1.19 11.69 13.95
C LYS A 174 -2.06 12.36 12.88
N ILE A 175 -3.16 11.72 12.45
CA ILE A 175 -4.09 12.34 11.50
C ILE A 175 -4.75 13.60 12.09
N VAL A 176 -5.15 13.57 13.36
CA VAL A 176 -5.76 14.74 14.03
C VAL A 176 -4.76 15.90 14.07
N GLN A 177 -3.50 15.62 14.43
CA GLN A 177 -2.41 16.60 14.44
C GLN A 177 -2.18 17.20 13.04
N GLU A 178 -2.05 16.35 12.00
CA GLU A 178 -1.88 16.79 10.60
C GLU A 178 -3.02 17.71 10.14
N ILE A 179 -4.27 17.41 10.53
CA ILE A 179 -5.43 18.24 10.20
C ILE A 179 -5.38 19.55 10.98
N ALA A 180 -5.05 19.50 12.27
CA ALA A 180 -4.95 20.67 13.11
C ALA A 180 -3.92 21.68 12.58
N ASP A 181 -2.76 21.18 12.15
CA ASP A 181 -1.68 21.95 11.54
C ASP A 181 -2.11 22.52 10.18
N LYS A 182 -2.64 21.67 9.28
CA LYS A 182 -3.02 22.09 7.92
C LYS A 182 -4.10 23.16 7.89
N TYR A 183 -5.09 23.07 8.78
CA TYR A 183 -6.25 23.96 8.78
C TYR A 183 -6.20 25.05 9.86
N GLY A 184 -5.11 25.12 10.65
CA GLY A 184 -4.91 26.11 11.69
C GLY A 184 -5.96 26.08 12.80
N ILE A 185 -6.45 24.89 13.18
CA ILE A 185 -7.62 24.77 14.09
C ILE A 185 -7.26 24.46 15.54
N HIS A 186 -5.97 24.42 15.89
CA HIS A 186 -5.51 24.17 17.27
C HIS A 186 -6.23 24.99 18.33
N GLY A 187 -6.51 26.27 18.07
CA GLY A 187 -7.21 27.15 19.02
C GLY A 187 -8.72 26.87 19.16
N SER A 188 -9.34 26.31 18.13
CA SER A 188 -10.79 26.12 18.00
C SER A 188 -11.26 24.72 18.42
N MET A 189 -10.33 23.80 18.67
CA MET A 189 -10.64 22.43 19.07
C MET A 189 -11.07 22.34 20.54
N GLY A 190 -11.90 21.35 20.86
CA GLY A 190 -12.33 21.07 22.22
C GLY A 190 -11.16 20.88 23.19
N ARG A 191 -11.33 21.33 24.45
CA ARG A 191 -10.24 21.32 25.45
C ARG A 191 -9.58 19.95 25.63
N ASP A 192 -10.38 18.89 25.68
CA ASP A 192 -9.88 17.53 25.92
C ASP A 192 -9.08 17.01 24.73
N CYS A 193 -9.55 17.29 23.51
CA CYS A 193 -8.84 16.98 22.28
C CYS A 193 -7.47 17.68 22.21
N ARG A 194 -7.37 18.95 22.62
CA ARG A 194 -6.09 19.68 22.67
C ARG A 194 -5.12 19.09 23.69
N LYS A 195 -5.61 18.72 24.88
CA LYS A 195 -4.78 18.05 25.89
C LYS A 195 -4.21 16.73 25.36
N GLN A 196 -5.02 15.95 24.65
CA GLN A 196 -4.58 14.70 24.04
C GLN A 196 -3.49 14.91 22.99
N LEU A 197 -3.62 15.93 22.12
CA LEU A 197 -2.57 16.28 21.15
C LEU A 197 -1.26 16.72 21.84
N GLN A 198 -1.36 17.49 22.93
CA GLN A 198 -0.18 17.89 23.70
C GLN A 198 0.55 16.69 24.31
N CYS A 199 -0.18 15.76 24.93
CA CYS A 199 0.41 14.53 25.48
C CYS A 199 1.08 13.68 24.39
N PHE A 200 0.44 13.54 23.22
CA PHE A 200 0.99 12.81 22.07
C PHE A 200 2.23 13.48 21.47
N GLY A 201 2.26 14.83 21.43
CA GLY A 201 3.44 15.58 21.00
C GLY A 201 4.65 15.36 21.92
N GLN A 202 4.41 15.31 23.24
CA GLN A 202 5.45 15.09 24.25
C GLN A 202 6.05 13.68 24.16
N SER A 203 5.22 12.64 24.01
CA SER A 203 5.69 11.26 23.89
C SER A 203 6.59 11.05 22.66
N ASN A 204 6.22 11.63 21.51
CA ASN A 204 7.04 11.53 20.28
C ASN A 204 8.42 12.21 20.43
N ILE A 205 8.49 13.34 21.15
CA ILE A 205 9.76 14.03 21.41
C ILE A 205 10.66 13.19 22.33
N GLU A 206 10.08 12.54 23.34
CA GLU A 206 10.81 11.66 24.25
C GLU A 206 11.33 10.40 23.54
N ASP A 207 10.51 9.78 22.69
CA ASP A 207 10.92 8.62 21.89
C ASP A 207 12.03 8.97 20.89
N HIS A 208 11.93 10.12 20.21
CA HIS A 208 12.98 10.59 19.30
C HIS A 208 14.29 10.89 20.04
N LYS A 209 14.22 11.50 21.23
CA LYS A 209 15.40 11.70 22.08
C LYS A 209 16.01 10.37 22.47
N ARG A 210 15.20 9.40 22.90
CA ARG A 210 15.67 8.06 23.31
C ARG A 210 16.38 7.32 22.17
N LEU A 211 15.83 7.38 20.95
CA LEU A 211 16.45 6.80 19.76
C LEU A 211 17.77 7.50 19.40
N SER A 212 17.85 8.83 19.52
CA SER A 212 19.10 9.57 19.29
C SER A 212 20.20 9.23 20.31
N TYR A 213 19.82 8.97 21.57
CA TYR A 213 20.76 8.54 22.62
C TYR A 213 21.23 7.08 22.47
N GLN A 214 20.46 6.23 21.78
CA GLN A 214 20.85 4.83 21.52
C GLN A 214 21.73 4.67 20.27
N LEU A 215 21.78 5.69 19.41
CA LEU A 215 22.61 5.73 18.19
C LEU A 215 23.89 6.58 18.37
N SER A 216 24.13 7.09 19.58
CA SER A 216 25.35 7.83 19.99
C SER A 216 26.19 6.97 20.92
#